data_AF-A0A6N7AXM4-F1
#
_entry.id   AF-A0A6N7AXM4-F1
#
_cell.length_a   1.000
_cell.length_b   1.000
_cell.length_c   1.000
_cell.angle_alpha   90.00
_cell.angle_beta   90.00
_cell.angle_gamma   90.00
#
_symmetry.space_group_name_H-M   'P 1'
#
loop_
_entity.id
_entity.type
_entity.pdbx_description
1 polymer ?
#
loop_
_entity_poly.entity_id
_entity_poly.type
_entity_poly.pdbx_seq_one_letter_code
_entity_poly.pdbx_strand_id
1 'polypeptide(L)'
;MFGYHIVKGKVEIDPEQAAVVRMIFEDYIGGMGGSRIAKKLKEMNVATVRSGDGNGERVIAILKNEKYAGNALLQKKYVADHLTKKLVRNIGTLPMYFAEGTHPAIIDAAIFEKAQAVMEQRRRRYSTKDTSGNRYPFSGIIQCGNCGKKYKRRVNKGNPVWQCSTFLLMGKDACHTKQIPEPILHATAAEVLGLGRFGADIFRESIAEIRVPEFNKLVFVFRDGRTSEKVWQGRSRRESWTIEMRREAGARAKGRE
;
A
#
# COMPACT_ATOMS: atom_id res chain seq x y z
N MET A 1 -6.75 -6.22 -25.94
CA MET A 1 -6.85 -5.11 -24.97
C MET A 1 -8.25 -5.24 -24.36
N PHE A 2 -8.43 -5.18 -23.04
CA PHE A 2 -9.79 -5.33 -22.48
C PHE A 2 -10.68 -4.20 -23.00
N GLY A 3 -11.87 -4.50 -23.52
CA GLY A 3 -12.74 -3.55 -24.22
C GLY A 3 -12.64 -3.58 -25.74
N TYR A 4 -11.66 -4.29 -26.31
CA TYR A 4 -11.40 -4.30 -27.76
C TYR A 4 -11.08 -5.68 -28.31
N HIS A 5 -11.61 -5.97 -29.50
CA HIS A 5 -11.16 -7.05 -30.36
C HIS A 5 -10.15 -6.53 -31.38
N ILE A 6 -9.07 -7.29 -31.58
CA ILE A 6 -8.03 -6.96 -32.57
C ILE A 6 -8.09 -8.06 -33.63
N VAL A 7 -8.60 -7.73 -34.81
CA VAL A 7 -8.75 -8.66 -35.93
C VAL A 7 -8.02 -8.09 -37.15
N LYS A 8 -7.00 -8.81 -37.64
CA LYS A 8 -6.26 -8.49 -38.89
C LYS A 8 -5.85 -7.01 -39.01
N GLY A 9 -5.30 -6.43 -37.95
CA GLY A 9 -4.82 -5.04 -37.94
C GLY A 9 -5.90 -3.98 -37.70
N LYS A 10 -7.18 -4.37 -37.59
CA LYS A 10 -8.27 -3.48 -37.15
C LYS A 10 -8.54 -3.65 -35.66
N VAL A 11 -8.86 -2.54 -35.01
CA VAL A 11 -9.24 -2.48 -33.60
C VAL A 11 -10.71 -2.13 -33.54
N GLU A 12 -11.52 -3.07 -33.06
CA GLU A 12 -12.97 -2.94 -32.94
C GLU A 12 -13.37 -2.98 -31.46
N ILE A 13 -14.41 -2.24 -31.10
CA ILE A 13 -14.92 -2.20 -29.73
C ILE A 13 -15.68 -3.50 -29.45
N ASP A 14 -15.33 -4.18 -28.36
CA ASP A 14 -16.14 -5.24 -27.77
C ASP A 14 -17.24 -4.58 -26.93
N PRO A 15 -18.52 -4.61 -27.32
CA PRO A 15 -19.58 -3.88 -26.62
C PRO A 15 -19.74 -4.29 -25.15
N GLU A 16 -19.61 -5.58 -24.84
CA GLU A 16 -19.78 -6.09 -23.48
C GLU A 16 -18.63 -5.64 -22.57
N GLN A 17 -17.39 -5.80 -23.04
CA GLN A 17 -16.23 -5.34 -22.27
C GLN A 17 -16.15 -3.80 -22.20
N ALA A 18 -16.57 -3.10 -23.25
CA ALA A 18 -16.60 -1.65 -23.29
C ALA A 18 -17.62 -1.06 -22.30
N ALA A 19 -18.77 -1.71 -22.11
CA ALA A 19 -19.73 -1.32 -21.07
C ALA A 19 -19.10 -1.38 -19.67
N VAL A 20 -18.30 -2.42 -19.39
CA VAL A 20 -17.54 -2.52 -18.13
C VAL A 20 -16.53 -1.38 -18.00
N VAL A 21 -15.79 -1.06 -19.07
CA VAL A 21 -14.84 0.07 -19.05
C VAL A 21 -15.56 1.38 -18.76
N ARG A 22 -16.71 1.66 -19.41
CA ARG A 22 -17.53 2.86 -19.15
C ARG A 22 -17.95 2.94 -17.69
N MET A 23 -18.48 1.85 -17.15
CA MET A 23 -18.85 1.76 -15.73
C MET A 23 -17.65 2.05 -14.80
N ILE A 24 -16.46 1.54 -15.10
CA ILE A 24 -15.24 1.81 -14.30
C ILE A 24 -14.92 3.31 -14.25
N PHE A 25 -15.01 4.01 -15.39
CA PHE A 25 -14.76 5.45 -15.45
C PHE A 25 -15.82 6.23 -14.68
N GLU A 26 -17.10 5.90 -14.86
CA GLU A 26 -18.23 6.53 -14.15
C GLU A 26 -18.12 6.33 -12.63
N ASP A 27 -17.93 5.10 -12.16
CA ASP A 27 -17.79 4.79 -10.73
C ASP A 27 -16.62 5.56 -10.11
N TYR A 28 -15.49 5.65 -10.83
CA TYR A 28 -14.31 6.34 -10.34
C TYR A 28 -14.52 7.85 -10.23
N ILE A 29 -15.12 8.46 -11.26
CA ILE A 29 -15.48 9.88 -11.28
C ILE A 29 -16.52 10.18 -10.18
N GLY A 30 -17.47 9.27 -9.96
CA GLY A 30 -18.46 9.32 -8.88
C GLY A 30 -17.89 9.14 -7.47
N GLY A 31 -16.57 8.98 -7.32
CA GLY A 31 -15.88 8.96 -6.03
C GLY A 31 -15.50 7.56 -5.53
N MET A 32 -15.85 6.49 -6.24
CA MET A 32 -15.45 5.14 -5.86
C MET A 32 -13.92 4.97 -5.99
N GLY A 33 -13.29 4.31 -5.00
CA GLY A 33 -11.86 4.01 -5.04
C GLY A 33 -11.55 2.78 -5.89
N GLY A 34 -10.36 2.71 -6.50
CA GLY A 34 -9.96 1.59 -7.35
C GLY A 34 -10.16 0.22 -6.69
N SER A 35 -9.87 0.07 -5.40
CA SER A 35 -10.10 -1.18 -4.65
C SER A 35 -11.58 -1.54 -4.51
N ARG A 36 -12.47 -0.55 -4.34
CA ARG A 36 -13.93 -0.79 -4.27
C ARG A 36 -14.49 -1.17 -5.63
N ILE A 37 -14.06 -0.49 -6.69
CA ILE A 37 -14.41 -0.84 -8.07
C ILE A 37 -13.95 -2.26 -8.38
N ALA A 38 -12.73 -2.63 -7.97
CA ALA A 38 -12.22 -3.97 -8.20
C ALA A 38 -13.03 -5.05 -7.45
N LYS A 39 -13.52 -4.74 -6.24
CA LYS A 39 -14.47 -5.61 -5.51
C LYS A 39 -15.79 -5.74 -6.26
N LYS A 40 -16.36 -4.64 -6.74
CA LYS A 40 -17.60 -4.62 -7.54
C LYS A 40 -17.46 -5.48 -8.81
N LEU A 41 -16.34 -5.36 -9.53
CA LEU A 41 -16.05 -6.19 -10.71
C LEU A 41 -15.98 -7.69 -10.38
N LYS A 42 -15.42 -8.04 -9.22
CA LYS A 42 -15.36 -9.42 -8.74
C LYS A 42 -16.77 -9.96 -8.41
N GLU A 43 -17.61 -9.15 -7.76
CA GLU A 43 -19.00 -9.50 -7.45
C GLU A 43 -19.87 -9.68 -8.70
N MET A 44 -19.57 -8.91 -9.77
CA MET A 44 -20.23 -9.02 -11.06
C MET A 44 -19.73 -10.19 -11.92
N ASN A 45 -18.80 -11.01 -11.42
CA ASN A 45 -18.17 -12.12 -12.16
C ASN A 45 -17.59 -11.70 -13.52
N VAL A 46 -17.12 -10.46 -13.64
CA VAL A 46 -16.51 -9.98 -14.88
C VAL A 46 -15.13 -10.64 -15.03
N ALA A 47 -15.01 -11.53 -16.02
CA ALA A 47 -13.76 -12.16 -16.39
C ALA A 47 -12.82 -11.12 -17.01
N THR A 48 -12.05 -10.40 -16.19
CA THR A 48 -11.04 -9.49 -16.71
C THR A 48 -9.93 -10.28 -17.41
N VAL A 49 -9.51 -9.83 -18.60
CA VAL A 49 -8.47 -10.46 -19.42
C VAL A 49 -7.19 -10.69 -18.59
N ARG A 50 -6.86 -11.98 -18.39
CA ARG A 50 -5.89 -12.58 -17.45
C ARG A 50 -6.39 -12.79 -16.02
N SER A 51 -6.61 -14.06 -15.70
CA SER A 51 -6.71 -14.65 -14.35
C SER A 51 -5.72 -13.99 -13.37
N GLY A 52 -6.24 -13.61 -12.20
CA GLY A 52 -5.50 -12.85 -11.18
C GLY A 52 -6.32 -11.66 -10.69
N ASP A 53 -7.44 -11.98 -10.05
CA ASP A 53 -8.33 -11.25 -9.14
C ASP A 53 -8.28 -9.72 -9.11
N GLY A 54 -9.46 -9.11 -9.17
CA GLY A 54 -9.73 -7.67 -9.07
C GLY A 54 -8.88 -6.92 -8.05
N ASN A 55 -7.67 -6.54 -8.46
CA ASN A 55 -6.76 -5.71 -7.72
C ASN A 55 -7.00 -4.26 -8.15
N GLY A 56 -7.14 -3.36 -7.17
CA GLY A 56 -7.33 -1.93 -7.42
C GLY A 56 -6.26 -1.33 -8.33
N GLU A 57 -5.03 -1.87 -8.35
CA GLU A 57 -3.98 -1.45 -9.27
C GLU A 57 -4.34 -1.65 -10.75
N ARG A 58 -5.06 -2.73 -11.11
CA ARG A 58 -5.52 -2.97 -12.47
C ARG A 58 -6.60 -1.98 -12.89
N VAL A 59 -7.51 -1.66 -11.98
CA VAL A 59 -8.52 -0.61 -12.21
C VAL A 59 -7.82 0.73 -12.47
N ILE A 60 -6.82 1.08 -11.66
CA ILE A 60 -6.02 2.29 -11.89
C ILE A 60 -5.25 2.23 -13.22
N ALA A 61 -4.76 1.07 -13.64
CA ALA A 61 -4.11 0.91 -14.94
C ALA A 61 -5.07 1.14 -16.11
N ILE A 62 -6.33 0.67 -16.00
CA ILE A 62 -7.39 0.96 -16.98
C ILE A 62 -7.64 2.46 -17.04
N LEU A 63 -7.86 3.10 -15.89
CA LEU A 63 -8.15 4.54 -15.80
C LEU A 63 -7.01 5.41 -16.35
N LYS A 64 -5.75 4.96 -16.31
CA LYS A 64 -4.58 5.70 -16.84
C LYS A 64 -4.30 5.46 -18.33
N ASN A 65 -4.93 4.46 -18.93
CA ASN A 65 -4.56 4.01 -20.26
C ASN A 65 -5.23 4.89 -21.33
N GLU A 66 -4.42 5.69 -22.02
CA GLU A 66 -4.86 6.63 -23.05
C GLU A 66 -5.59 5.97 -24.23
N LYS A 67 -5.40 4.66 -24.41
CA LYS A 67 -6.06 3.86 -25.44
C LYS A 67 -7.58 3.89 -25.32
N TYR A 68 -8.12 3.97 -24.11
CA TYR A 68 -9.57 4.06 -23.93
C TYR A 68 -10.18 5.35 -24.48
N ALA A 69 -9.37 6.40 -24.66
CA ALA A 69 -9.73 7.64 -25.33
C ALA A 69 -9.35 7.65 -26.83
N GLY A 70 -9.03 6.50 -27.43
CA GLY A 70 -8.67 6.36 -28.84
C GLY A 70 -7.22 6.68 -29.19
N ASN A 71 -6.39 7.00 -28.19
CA ASN A 71 -5.02 7.48 -28.41
C ASN A 71 -3.98 6.37 -28.17
N ALA A 72 -2.76 6.53 -28.67
CA ALA A 72 -1.68 5.59 -28.43
C ALA A 72 -0.37 6.31 -28.13
N LEU A 73 0.21 6.05 -26.95
CA LEU A 73 1.59 6.41 -26.67
C LEU A 73 2.50 5.24 -27.01
N LEU A 74 3.30 5.43 -28.06
CA LEU A 74 4.26 4.46 -28.58
C LEU A 74 5.60 4.54 -27.85
N GLN A 75 6.40 3.49 -27.95
CA GLN A 75 7.76 3.43 -27.38
C GLN A 75 7.82 3.62 -25.85
N LYS A 76 6.79 3.16 -25.12
CA LYS A 76 6.79 3.10 -23.64
C LYS A 76 7.90 2.22 -23.05
N LYS A 77 8.51 1.36 -23.87
CA LYS A 77 9.62 0.48 -23.53
C LYS A 77 10.57 0.38 -24.72
N TYR A 78 11.84 0.13 -24.47
CA TYR A 78 12.87 -0.06 -25.50
C TYR A 78 13.86 -1.14 -25.07
N VAL A 79 14.63 -1.66 -26.02
CA VAL A 79 15.70 -2.63 -25.76
C VAL A 79 16.96 -1.86 -25.37
N ALA A 80 17.42 -2.03 -24.13
CA ALA A 80 18.59 -1.30 -23.63
C ALA A 80 19.91 -1.82 -24.20
N ASP A 81 19.96 -3.12 -24.48
CA ASP A 81 21.14 -3.81 -24.98
C ASP A 81 20.71 -4.87 -26.00
N HIS A 82 21.33 -4.81 -27.19
CA HIS A 82 21.01 -5.64 -28.34
C HIS A 82 21.46 -7.10 -28.15
N LEU A 83 22.45 -7.36 -27.29
CA LEU A 83 22.91 -8.70 -26.97
C LEU A 83 21.95 -9.38 -25.98
N THR A 84 21.64 -8.72 -24.85
CA THR A 84 20.73 -9.30 -23.84
C THR A 84 19.25 -9.19 -24.20
N LYS A 85 18.90 -8.38 -25.22
CA LYS A 85 17.51 -8.08 -25.62
C LYS A 85 16.64 -7.61 -24.45
N LYS A 86 17.26 -7.03 -23.42
CA LYS A 86 16.58 -6.65 -22.18
C LYS A 86 15.67 -5.45 -22.43
N LEU A 87 14.37 -5.66 -22.24
CA LEU A 87 13.35 -4.64 -22.42
C LEU A 87 13.21 -3.80 -21.14
N VAL A 88 13.49 -2.51 -21.23
CA VAL A 88 13.38 -1.56 -20.12
C VAL A 88 12.27 -0.54 -20.38
N ARG A 89 11.73 0.05 -19.32
CA ARG A 89 10.73 1.11 -19.43
C ARG A 89 11.39 2.40 -19.92
N ASN A 90 10.75 3.06 -20.89
CA ASN A 90 11.17 4.37 -21.33
C ASN A 90 10.70 5.41 -20.31
N ILE A 91 11.65 6.10 -19.67
CA ILE A 91 11.41 7.17 -18.69
C ILE A 91 11.83 8.55 -19.25
N GLY A 92 11.98 8.66 -20.57
CA GLY A 92 12.48 9.85 -21.26
C GLY A 92 13.85 9.68 -21.90
N THR A 93 14.46 8.47 -21.80
CA THR A 93 15.75 8.17 -22.43
C THR A 93 15.69 8.22 -23.95
N LEU A 94 14.55 7.83 -24.52
CA LEU A 94 14.27 7.89 -25.96
C LEU A 94 12.96 8.64 -26.19
N PRO A 95 12.76 9.23 -27.39
CA PRO A 95 11.48 9.86 -27.72
C PRO A 95 10.32 8.86 -27.58
N MET A 96 9.19 9.36 -27.08
CA MET A 96 7.92 8.65 -27.12
C MET A 96 7.00 9.41 -28.07
N TYR A 97 6.25 8.67 -28.88
CA TYR A 97 5.39 9.24 -29.91
C TYR A 97 3.94 9.08 -29.48
N PHE A 98 3.24 10.20 -29.32
CA PHE A 98 1.82 10.22 -29.03
C PHE A 98 1.04 10.36 -30.34
N ALA A 99 0.17 9.39 -30.61
CA ALA A 99 -0.69 9.37 -31.79
C ALA A 99 -2.16 9.45 -31.35
N GLU A 100 -2.86 10.44 -31.86
CA GLU A 100 -4.28 10.68 -31.58
C GLU A 100 -5.18 9.90 -32.54
N GLY A 101 -6.38 9.53 -32.09
CA GLY A 101 -7.41 8.95 -32.96
C GLY A 101 -7.01 7.64 -33.66
N THR A 102 -6.08 6.89 -33.07
CA THR A 102 -5.53 5.65 -33.65
C THR A 102 -6.53 4.50 -33.76
N HIS A 103 -7.59 4.51 -32.96
CA HIS A 103 -8.65 3.50 -32.94
C HIS A 103 -9.92 4.09 -32.29
N PRO A 104 -11.09 3.44 -32.46
CA PRO A 104 -12.32 3.91 -31.84
C PRO A 104 -12.20 4.08 -30.32
N ALA A 105 -12.61 5.24 -29.81
CA ALA A 105 -12.59 5.51 -28.37
C ALA A 105 -13.75 4.79 -27.67
N ILE A 106 -13.49 4.16 -26.53
CA ILE A 106 -14.55 3.64 -25.65
C ILE A 106 -15.11 4.75 -24.76
N ILE A 107 -14.25 5.71 -24.40
CA ILE A 107 -14.51 6.83 -23.49
C ILE A 107 -14.16 8.13 -24.20
N ASP A 108 -15.02 9.14 -24.09
CA ASP A 108 -14.73 10.46 -24.63
C ASP A 108 -13.53 11.11 -23.94
N ALA A 109 -12.78 11.92 -24.67
CA ALA A 109 -11.62 12.65 -24.14
C ALA A 109 -11.97 13.43 -22.85
N ALA A 110 -13.14 14.08 -22.82
CA ALA A 110 -13.61 14.82 -21.65
C ALA A 110 -13.84 13.93 -20.40
N ILE A 111 -14.33 12.70 -20.57
CA ILE A 111 -14.50 11.75 -19.45
C ILE A 111 -13.14 11.24 -18.99
N PHE A 112 -12.23 10.97 -19.92
CA PHE A 112 -10.86 10.54 -19.61
C PHE A 112 -10.11 11.61 -18.81
N GLU A 113 -10.19 12.87 -19.24
CA GLU A 113 -9.60 14.03 -18.56
C GLU A 113 -10.19 14.23 -17.16
N LYS A 114 -11.52 14.13 -17.02
CA LYS A 114 -12.18 14.17 -15.70
C LYS A 114 -11.64 13.09 -14.77
N ALA A 115 -11.47 11.86 -15.26
CA ALA A 115 -10.89 10.77 -14.47
C ALA A 115 -9.44 11.06 -14.06
N GLN A 116 -8.61 11.62 -14.95
CA GLN A 116 -7.24 12.05 -14.60
C GLN A 116 -7.25 13.16 -13.55
N ALA A 117 -8.16 14.14 -13.67
CA ALA A 117 -8.28 15.23 -12.71
C ALA A 117 -8.69 14.72 -11.32
N VAL A 118 -9.65 13.80 -11.24
CA VAL A 118 -10.03 13.13 -9.97
C VAL A 118 -8.86 12.35 -9.40
N MET A 119 -8.12 11.63 -10.24
CA MET A 119 -6.95 10.88 -9.81
C MET A 119 -5.86 11.81 -9.26
N GLU A 120 -5.59 12.92 -9.93
CA GLU A 120 -4.62 13.93 -9.49
C GLU A 120 -5.07 14.61 -8.21
N GLN A 121 -6.36 14.93 -8.08
CA GLN A 121 -6.91 15.52 -6.87
C GLN A 121 -6.77 14.56 -5.68
N ARG A 122 -7.08 13.27 -5.86
CA ARG A 122 -6.85 12.25 -4.84
C ARG A 122 -5.36 12.12 -4.54
N ARG A 123 -4.50 12.12 -5.57
CA ARG A 123 -3.05 12.13 -5.39
C ARG A 123 -2.66 13.34 -4.55
N ARG A 124 -3.11 14.56 -4.80
CA ARG A 124 -2.77 15.73 -3.97
C ARG A 124 -3.31 15.65 -2.54
N ARG A 125 -4.54 15.18 -2.35
CA ARG A 125 -5.16 15.03 -1.02
C ARG A 125 -4.46 13.98 -0.16
N TYR A 126 -4.06 12.86 -0.76
CA TYR A 126 -3.46 11.72 -0.06
C TYR A 126 -1.96 11.57 -0.28
N SER A 127 -1.37 12.38 -1.15
CA SER A 127 0.07 12.57 -1.25
C SER A 127 0.43 13.20 0.08
N THR A 128 1.10 12.42 0.91
CA THR A 128 1.92 13.00 1.94
C THR A 128 2.89 13.91 1.20
N LYS A 129 2.61 15.22 1.16
CA LYS A 129 3.64 16.24 0.95
C LYS A 129 4.80 15.77 1.80
N ASP A 130 5.87 15.41 1.11
CA ASP A 130 7.20 15.16 1.64
C ASP A 130 7.30 15.10 3.18
N THR A 131 6.84 13.99 3.76
CA THR A 131 7.36 13.50 5.04
C THR A 131 8.17 12.24 4.74
N SER A 132 9.02 12.32 3.71
CA SER A 132 10.06 11.31 3.43
C SER A 132 11.11 11.30 4.54
N GLY A 133 11.15 12.33 5.39
CA GLY A 133 11.62 12.17 6.77
C GLY A 133 10.62 11.29 7.52
N ASN A 134 11.00 10.04 7.77
CA ASN A 134 10.36 9.13 8.72
C ASN A 134 9.62 9.88 9.85
N ARG A 135 8.31 10.16 9.67
CA ARG A 135 7.51 10.92 10.65
C ARG A 135 7.61 10.33 12.05
N TYR A 136 7.87 9.03 12.10
CA TYR A 136 8.16 8.28 13.30
C TYR A 136 9.50 7.55 13.14
N PRO A 137 10.32 7.49 14.20
CA PRO A 137 11.68 6.93 14.15
C PRO A 137 11.77 5.54 13.55
N PHE A 138 10.80 4.65 13.81
CA PHE A 138 10.81 3.27 13.34
C PHE A 138 10.15 3.03 11.97
N SER A 139 9.65 4.09 11.33
CA SER A 139 8.98 3.96 10.03
C SER A 139 9.93 3.34 9.03
N GLY A 140 9.49 2.32 8.29
CA GLY A 140 10.35 1.69 7.29
C GLY A 140 11.57 0.92 7.82
N ILE A 141 11.78 0.80 9.13
CA ILE A 141 12.93 0.11 9.74
C ILE A 141 12.53 -1.28 10.28
N ILE A 142 11.30 -1.46 10.72
CA ILE A 142 10.84 -2.74 11.28
C ILE A 142 10.37 -3.69 10.17
N GLN A 143 11.05 -4.82 10.02
CA GLN A 143 10.76 -5.88 9.06
C GLN A 143 10.17 -7.12 9.73
N CYS A 144 9.11 -7.66 9.12
CA CYS A 144 8.49 -8.92 9.53
C CYS A 144 9.33 -10.12 9.07
N GLY A 145 9.76 -10.98 10.00
CA GLY A 145 10.43 -12.24 9.67
C GLY A 145 9.52 -13.27 9.00
N ASN A 146 8.20 -13.21 9.22
CA ASN A 146 7.25 -14.15 8.63
C ASN A 146 6.92 -13.87 7.14
N CYS A 147 6.79 -12.59 6.74
CA CYS A 147 6.37 -12.24 5.37
C CYS A 147 7.27 -11.22 4.65
N GLY A 148 8.36 -10.78 5.27
CA GLY A 148 9.32 -9.82 4.71
C GLY A 148 8.82 -8.38 4.53
N LYS A 149 7.51 -8.11 4.73
CA LYS A 149 6.95 -6.75 4.65
C LYS A 149 7.25 -5.95 5.91
N LYS A 150 7.21 -4.61 5.77
CA LYS A 150 7.47 -3.67 6.86
C LYS A 150 6.26 -3.46 7.76
N TYR A 151 6.50 -3.13 9.03
CA TYR A 151 5.45 -2.73 9.95
C TYR A 151 5.00 -1.28 9.67
N LYS A 152 3.74 -1.00 9.97
CA LYS A 152 3.15 0.34 9.91
C LYS A 152 2.68 0.76 11.28
N ARG A 153 2.90 2.04 11.61
CA ARG A 153 2.37 2.66 12.83
C ARG A 153 0.86 2.89 12.70
N ARG A 154 0.13 2.59 13.77
CA ARG A 154 -1.30 2.84 13.96
C ARG A 154 -1.51 3.40 15.37
N VAL A 155 -2.65 4.02 15.60
CA VAL A 155 -3.08 4.44 16.94
C VAL A 155 -4.32 3.63 17.29
N ASN A 156 -4.26 2.88 18.39
CA ASN A 156 -5.36 2.07 18.90
C ASN A 156 -5.81 2.63 20.26
N LYS A 157 -7.02 3.21 20.33
CA LYS A 157 -7.55 3.86 21.55
C LYS A 157 -6.53 4.80 22.21
N GLY A 158 -5.91 5.67 21.40
CA GLY A 158 -4.87 6.61 21.86
C GLY A 158 -3.46 6.01 22.00
N ASN A 159 -3.30 4.69 21.97
CA ASN A 159 -2.00 4.04 22.14
C ASN A 159 -1.33 3.74 20.79
N PRO A 160 -0.13 4.27 20.52
CA PRO A 160 0.59 3.98 19.30
C PRO A 160 1.15 2.55 19.29
N VAL A 161 0.88 1.85 18.20
CA VAL A 161 1.26 0.45 17.99
C VAL A 161 1.79 0.27 16.57
N TRP A 162 2.64 -0.74 16.40
CA TRP A 162 3.23 -1.12 15.13
C TRP A 162 2.74 -2.50 14.73
N GLN A 163 2.26 -2.65 13.49
CA GLN A 163 1.72 -3.92 13.01
C GLN A 163 2.13 -4.21 11.57
N CYS A 164 2.32 -5.49 11.26
CA CYS A 164 2.70 -5.96 9.94
C CYS A 164 1.72 -5.49 8.86
N SER A 165 2.22 -4.94 7.76
CA SER A 165 1.38 -4.46 6.65
C SER A 165 0.52 -5.57 6.03
N THR A 166 1.03 -6.79 5.93
CA THR A 166 0.28 -7.93 5.37
C THR A 166 -0.88 -8.31 6.27
N PHE A 167 -0.64 -8.42 7.58
CA PHE A 167 -1.73 -8.66 8.55
C PHE A 167 -2.80 -7.57 8.47
N LEU A 168 -2.39 -6.30 8.35
CA LEU A 168 -3.32 -5.18 8.27
C LEU A 168 -4.21 -5.20 7.02
N LEU A 169 -3.68 -5.68 5.90
CA LEU A 169 -4.38 -5.68 4.61
C LEU A 169 -5.19 -6.95 4.38
N MET A 170 -4.67 -8.10 4.83
CA MET A 170 -5.16 -9.43 4.46
C MET A 170 -5.57 -10.29 5.67
N GLY A 171 -5.38 -9.81 6.89
CA GLY A 171 -5.79 -10.52 8.11
C GLY A 171 -4.78 -11.55 8.62
N LYS A 172 -5.20 -12.30 9.65
CA LYS A 172 -4.37 -13.24 10.42
C LYS A 172 -3.85 -14.40 9.55
N ASP A 173 -4.70 -14.92 8.67
CA ASP A 173 -4.39 -16.09 7.84
C ASP A 173 -3.25 -15.83 6.86
N ALA A 174 -3.11 -14.58 6.40
CA ALA A 174 -2.05 -14.18 5.49
C ALA A 174 -0.71 -13.90 6.20
N CYS A 175 -0.73 -13.49 7.48
CA CYS A 175 0.50 -13.23 8.22
C CYS A 175 0.24 -13.24 9.73
N HIS A 176 0.53 -14.36 10.39
CA HIS A 176 0.32 -14.48 11.83
C HIS A 176 1.41 -13.70 12.59
N THR A 177 1.11 -12.45 12.94
CA THR A 177 2.02 -11.54 13.66
C THR A 177 1.31 -10.81 14.78
N LYS A 178 2.04 -10.46 15.83
CA LYS A 178 1.54 -9.67 16.95
C LYS A 178 1.86 -8.19 16.74
N GLN A 179 0.95 -7.32 17.19
CA GLN A 179 1.23 -5.88 17.27
C GLN A 179 2.29 -5.59 18.34
N ILE A 180 3.14 -4.60 18.09
CA ILE A 180 4.22 -4.18 18.98
C ILE A 180 3.89 -2.77 19.49
N PRO A 181 3.70 -2.55 20.80
CA PRO A 181 3.49 -1.21 21.34
C PRO A 181 4.72 -0.32 21.11
N GLU A 182 4.51 0.92 20.70
CA GLU A 182 5.60 1.89 20.47
C GLU A 182 6.46 2.15 21.72
N PRO A 183 5.91 2.22 22.95
CA PRO A 183 6.74 2.35 24.15
C PRO A 183 7.74 1.21 24.35
N ILE A 184 7.40 -0.02 23.93
CA ILE A 184 8.33 -1.15 23.99
C ILE A 184 9.47 -0.97 22.99
N LEU A 185 9.18 -0.48 21.79
CA LEU A 185 10.22 -0.16 20.80
C LEU A 185 11.15 0.93 21.30
N HIS A 186 10.62 1.97 21.96
CA HIS A 186 11.45 3.02 22.57
C HIS A 186 12.36 2.45 23.67
N ALA A 187 11.80 1.67 24.60
CA ALA A 187 12.55 1.11 25.73
C ALA A 187 13.66 0.14 25.25
N THR A 188 13.31 -0.82 24.39
CA THR A 188 14.27 -1.79 23.85
C THR A 188 15.34 -1.13 22.98
N ALA A 189 14.99 -0.14 22.17
CA ALA A 189 15.97 0.60 21.37
C ALA A 189 16.92 1.44 22.25
N ALA A 190 16.42 2.08 23.31
CA ALA A 190 17.26 2.82 24.25
C ALA A 190 18.25 1.88 24.95
N GLU A 191 17.78 0.73 25.42
CA GLU A 191 18.61 -0.30 26.06
C GLU A 191 19.70 -0.82 25.12
N VAL A 192 19.35 -1.14 23.86
CA VAL A 192 20.31 -1.62 22.85
C VAL A 192 21.37 -0.57 22.52
N LEU A 193 21.02 0.71 22.57
CA LEU A 193 21.94 1.82 22.32
C LEU A 193 22.69 2.28 23.58
N GLY A 194 22.43 1.68 24.75
CA GLY A 194 23.03 2.10 26.02
C GLY A 194 22.57 3.49 26.49
N LEU A 195 21.39 3.93 26.06
CA LEU A 195 20.83 5.25 26.39
C LEU A 195 19.82 5.16 27.53
N GLY A 196 19.82 6.15 28.42
CA GLY A 196 18.80 6.25 29.48
C GLY A 196 17.38 6.54 28.96
N ARG A 197 17.26 7.07 27.74
CA ARG A 197 15.99 7.28 27.03
C ARG A 197 16.19 7.14 25.53
N PHE A 198 15.10 6.86 24.81
CA PHE A 198 15.14 6.74 23.36
C PHE A 198 15.57 8.06 22.70
N GLY A 199 16.67 8.03 21.95
CA GLY A 199 17.17 9.13 21.13
C GLY A 199 17.00 8.83 19.64
N ALA A 200 16.10 9.56 18.97
CA ALA A 200 15.72 9.28 17.59
C ALA A 200 16.88 9.44 16.58
N ASP A 201 17.78 10.38 16.82
CA ASP A 201 18.89 10.69 15.90
C ASP A 201 19.97 9.63 16.00
N ILE A 202 20.43 9.33 17.23
CA ILE A 202 21.37 8.23 17.52
C ILE A 202 20.82 6.90 16.97
N PHE A 203 19.52 6.64 17.14
CA PHE A 203 18.89 5.45 16.60
C PHE A 203 19.00 5.36 15.07
N ARG A 204 18.76 6.46 14.34
CA ARG A 204 18.85 6.46 12.86
C ARG A 204 20.28 6.28 12.35
N GLU A 205 21.25 6.81 13.09
CA GLU A 205 22.67 6.68 12.79
C GLU A 205 23.19 5.27 13.09
N SER A 206 22.73 4.66 14.18
CA SER A 206 23.26 3.38 14.66
C SER A 206 22.55 2.16 14.08
N ILE A 207 21.23 2.22 13.89
CA ILE A 207 20.40 1.06 13.52
C ILE A 207 20.01 1.12 12.03
N ALA A 208 20.28 0.03 11.31
CA ALA A 208 19.88 -0.15 9.93
C ALA A 208 18.46 -0.72 9.81
N GLU A 209 18.14 -1.71 10.63
CA GLU A 209 16.92 -2.50 10.56
C GLU A 209 16.56 -3.10 11.92
N ILE A 210 15.25 -3.32 12.16
CA ILE A 210 14.76 -4.18 13.24
C ILE A 210 14.03 -5.36 12.61
N ARG A 211 14.50 -6.59 12.86
CA ARG A 211 13.84 -7.81 12.39
C ARG A 211 12.97 -8.39 13.50
N VAL A 212 11.77 -8.84 13.12
CA VAL A 212 10.80 -9.48 14.03
C VAL A 212 10.64 -10.94 13.60
N PRO A 213 11.54 -11.85 14.01
CA PRO A 213 11.53 -13.25 13.56
C PRO A 213 10.32 -14.01 14.10
N GLU A 214 9.93 -13.74 15.34
CA GLU A 214 8.83 -14.41 16.03
C GLU A 214 8.12 -13.46 17.00
N PHE A 215 7.12 -13.97 17.72
CA PHE A 215 6.40 -13.14 18.69
C PHE A 215 7.33 -12.65 19.77
N ASN A 216 7.12 -11.40 20.19
CA ASN A 216 7.81 -10.80 21.31
C ASN A 216 9.35 -10.70 21.15
N LYS A 217 9.92 -10.99 19.98
CA LYS A 217 11.37 -10.93 19.73
C LYS A 217 11.72 -9.86 18.71
N LEU A 218 12.72 -9.05 19.03
CA LEU A 218 13.27 -7.98 18.20
C LEU A 218 14.76 -8.23 18.03
N VAL A 219 15.22 -8.24 16.78
CA VAL A 219 16.64 -8.30 16.45
C VAL A 219 17.02 -6.97 15.80
N PHE A 220 17.79 -6.17 16.52
CA PHE A 220 18.33 -4.91 16.05
C PHE A 220 19.58 -5.19 15.23
N VAL A 221 19.61 -4.71 13.99
CA VAL A 221 20.77 -4.80 13.10
C VAL A 221 21.38 -3.42 13.02
N PHE A 222 22.61 -3.29 13.53
CA PHE A 222 23.37 -2.06 13.48
C PHE A 222 23.94 -1.83 12.08
N ARG A 223 24.23 -0.57 11.76
CA ARG A 223 24.85 -0.21 10.47
C ARG A 223 26.27 -0.75 10.31
N ASP A 224 26.95 -1.03 11.42
CA ASP A 224 28.27 -1.68 11.46
C ASP A 224 28.20 -3.21 11.33
N GLY A 225 27.00 -3.78 11.17
CA GLY A 225 26.77 -5.22 11.01
C GLY A 225 26.58 -5.99 12.32
N ARG A 226 26.77 -5.38 13.49
CA ARG A 226 26.46 -6.02 14.77
C ARG A 226 24.95 -6.26 14.90
N THR A 227 24.59 -7.27 15.68
CA THR A 227 23.19 -7.56 16.00
C THR A 227 22.98 -7.61 17.51
N SER A 228 21.79 -7.18 17.94
CA SER A 228 21.36 -7.29 19.34
C SER A 228 19.95 -7.82 19.40
N GLU A 229 19.75 -8.88 20.18
CA GLU A 229 18.45 -9.51 20.37
C GLU A 229 17.81 -9.02 21.67
N LYS A 230 16.50 -8.72 21.60
CA LYS A 230 15.66 -8.37 22.74
C LYS A 230 14.35 -9.12 22.69
N VAL A 231 14.00 -9.73 23.81
CA VAL A 231 12.69 -10.34 24.02
C VAL A 231 11.89 -9.43 24.95
N TRP A 232 10.67 -9.07 24.56
CA TRP A 232 9.79 -8.20 25.33
C TRP A 232 8.53 -8.93 25.74
N GLN A 233 8.11 -8.76 26.98
CA GLN A 233 6.82 -9.28 27.43
C GLN A 233 5.74 -8.21 27.24
N GLY A 234 4.58 -8.61 26.73
CA GLY A 234 3.42 -7.72 26.74
C GLY A 234 2.90 -7.57 28.17
N ARG A 235 2.35 -6.39 28.53
CA ARG A 235 1.63 -6.23 29.80
C ARG A 235 0.58 -7.33 29.96
N SER A 236 0.54 -7.97 31.12
CA SER A 236 -0.52 -8.92 31.44
C SER A 236 -1.88 -8.21 31.41
N ARG A 237 -2.94 -8.90 30.96
CA ARG A 237 -4.31 -8.34 31.02
C ARG A 237 -4.69 -7.94 32.46
N ARG A 238 -4.16 -8.64 33.48
CA ARG A 238 -4.39 -8.32 34.91
C ARG A 238 -3.77 -6.98 35.33
N GLU A 239 -2.62 -6.62 34.74
CA GLU A 239 -1.89 -5.37 35.00
C GLU A 239 -2.40 -4.19 34.16
N SER A 240 -3.29 -4.45 33.20
CA SER A 240 -3.92 -3.43 32.36
C SER A 240 -5.07 -2.69 33.07
N TRP A 241 -5.43 -3.12 34.29
CA TRP A 241 -6.42 -2.49 35.14
C TRP A 241 -5.73 -1.71 36.26
N THR A 242 -5.71 -0.38 36.17
CA THR A 242 -5.31 0.46 37.30
C THR A 242 -6.36 0.37 38.40
N ILE A 243 -5.97 0.71 39.64
CA ILE A 243 -6.91 0.77 40.78
C ILE A 243 -8.10 1.69 40.45
N GLU A 244 -7.84 2.80 39.77
CA GLU A 244 -8.86 3.73 39.28
C GLU A 244 -9.79 3.11 38.24
N MET A 245 -9.26 2.42 37.22
CA MET A 245 -10.09 1.74 36.21
C MET A 245 -10.96 0.64 36.83
N ARG A 246 -10.48 -0.05 37.87
CA ARG A 246 -11.29 -1.03 38.63
C ARG A 246 -12.40 -0.36 39.42
N ARG A 247 -12.10 0.78 40.07
CA ARG A 247 -13.10 1.59 40.80
C ARG A 247 -14.17 2.14 39.86
N GLU A 248 -13.76 2.68 38.71
CA GLU A 248 -14.67 3.26 37.73
C GLU A 248 -15.57 2.20 37.07
N ALA A 249 -15.02 1.04 36.71
CA ALA A 249 -15.82 -0.08 36.22
C ALA A 249 -16.77 -0.63 37.28
N GLY A 250 -16.35 -0.67 38.55
CA GLY A 250 -17.21 -1.03 39.68
C GLY A 250 -18.36 -0.04 39.91
N ALA A 251 -18.09 1.27 39.80
CA ALA A 251 -19.12 2.31 39.90
C ALA A 251 -20.15 2.22 38.76
N ARG A 252 -19.70 1.95 37.54
CA ARG A 252 -20.58 1.74 36.37
C ARG A 252 -21.44 0.47 36.48
N ALA A 253 -20.98 -0.55 37.20
CA ALA A 253 -21.74 -1.76 37.44
C ALA A 253 -22.84 -1.56 38.52
N LYS A 254 -22.56 -0.75 39.55
CA LYS A 254 -23.54 -0.44 40.62
C LYS A 254 -24.59 0.60 40.23
N GLY A 255 -24.32 1.46 39.25
CA GLY A 255 -25.31 2.42 38.72
C GLY A 255 -26.27 1.84 37.67
N ARG A 256 -26.33 0.51 37.54
CA ARG A 256 -27.18 -0.21 36.58
C ARG A 256 -28.27 -1.06 37.26
N GLU A 257 -28.39 -0.98 38.58
CA GLU A 257 -29.53 -1.49 39.37
C GLU A 257 -30.57 -0.39 39.58
#